data_AF-A0A8C7IPP6-F1
#
_entry.id   AF-A0A8C7IPP6-F1
#
_cell.length_a   1.000
_cell.length_b   1.000
_cell.length_c   1.000
_cell.angle_alpha   90.00
_cell.angle_beta   90.00
_cell.angle_gamma   90.00
#
_symmetry.space_group_name_H-M   'P 1'
#
loop_
_entity.id
_entity.type
_entity.pdbx_description
1 polymer ?
#
loop_
_entity_poly.entity_id
_entity_poly.type
_entity_poly.pdbx_seq_one_letter_code
_entity_poly.pdbx_strand_id
1 'polypeptide(L)'
;METWVLLVFRLLLFVQTAHSKQSCHPVTVDFCQDVGYNTTINPTHQTRDYDLRQLRQIVKTGCSPEVTVFLCGVVSPECVLDDKIPPCSWLCERVKNECEPVLREKGLNWPEKIRCEAYPKQSCANCGVTSAPSPEGPCQPITMPLCQGISYNLTAMPNLLGHKKQAEAAVKMAQMEYVLKLTCSVDIRFFLCSVYAPQCVEGEVQRPCRSLCERAKLGCDSVFNKFGMSWPDDLSCESFPEESCVRGDSNPEQLTAEELLVKLKELGHSVRDQSLSLQTAHILLVLEDKDKSGKLDVKEFHNLKHYVSVTKREYSESYEWQNPGFVTEYQMKNALDVRDLSLDDETFNTLWHRYSSGGGIKYDDFMAILTRLKILKARFKSRLISPCDAATDCEVASFSFSQLIQVTIM
;
A
#
# COMPACT_ATOMS: atom_id res chain seq x y z
N MET A 1 -13.71 57.77 19.18
CA MET A 1 -13.06 57.43 17.89
C MET A 1 -11.54 57.32 17.98
N GLU A 2 -10.88 57.68 19.09
CA GLU A 2 -9.41 57.71 19.17
C GLU A 2 -8.75 56.46 19.77
N THR A 3 -9.50 55.59 20.47
CA THR A 3 -8.92 54.37 21.08
C THR A 3 -8.81 53.19 20.11
N TRP A 4 -9.65 53.12 19.08
CA TRP A 4 -9.58 52.08 18.06
C TRP A 4 -8.46 52.31 17.03
N VAL A 5 -8.12 53.57 16.75
CA VAL A 5 -7.06 53.93 15.78
C VAL A 5 -5.68 53.53 16.31
N LEU A 6 -5.43 53.68 17.63
CA LEU A 6 -4.14 53.32 18.24
C LEU A 6 -3.93 51.80 18.37
N LEU A 7 -5.00 51.02 18.55
CA LEU A 7 -4.93 49.54 18.57
C LEU A 7 -4.66 48.97 17.18
N VAL A 8 -5.30 49.53 16.14
CA VAL A 8 -5.05 49.15 14.75
C VAL A 8 -3.64 49.58 14.30
N PHE A 9 -3.15 50.76 14.71
CA PHE A 9 -1.78 51.17 14.43
C PHE A 9 -0.71 50.36 15.17
N ARG A 10 -0.98 49.90 16.41
CA ARG A 10 -0.06 48.96 17.10
C ARG A 10 -0.06 47.58 16.45
N LEU A 11 -1.20 47.08 15.97
CA LEU A 11 -1.26 45.83 15.20
C LEU A 11 -0.59 45.97 13.84
N LEU A 12 -0.72 47.11 13.16
CA LEU A 12 -0.04 47.37 11.87
C LEU A 12 1.48 47.56 12.03
N LEU A 13 1.95 48.13 13.16
CA LEU A 13 3.38 48.20 13.48
C LEU A 13 3.97 46.84 13.90
N PHE A 14 3.18 45.94 14.49
CA PHE A 14 3.61 44.56 14.77
C PHE A 14 3.61 43.67 13.51
N VAL A 15 2.77 43.97 12.51
CA VAL A 15 2.77 43.24 11.22
C VAL A 15 3.94 43.66 10.32
N GLN A 16 4.57 44.82 10.55
CA GLN A 16 5.69 45.30 9.73
C GLN A 16 7.09 45.00 10.29
N THR A 17 7.22 44.28 11.40
CA THR A 17 8.52 43.75 11.86
C THR A 17 8.51 42.23 12.01
N ALA A 18 8.05 41.54 10.97
CA ALA A 18 8.38 40.14 10.72
C ALA A 18 8.51 39.89 9.21
N HIS A 19 9.28 40.73 8.51
CA HIS A 19 9.94 40.25 7.30
C HIS A 19 11.02 39.25 7.74
N SER A 20 10.68 37.97 7.86
CA SER A 20 11.70 36.94 7.91
C SER A 20 12.49 37.07 6.61
N LYS A 21 13.78 37.39 6.70
CA LYS A 21 14.71 37.19 5.60
C LYS A 21 14.63 35.70 5.22
N GLN A 22 14.02 35.37 4.09
CA GLN A 22 14.21 34.03 3.52
C GLN A 22 15.71 33.84 3.25
N SER A 23 16.32 32.85 3.90
CA SER A 23 17.76 32.54 3.81
C SER A 23 18.10 31.70 2.56
N CYS A 24 17.09 31.10 1.95
CA CYS A 24 17.20 30.34 0.72
C CYS A 24 17.15 31.25 -0.52
N HIS A 25 18.10 31.05 -1.42
CA HIS A 25 18.28 31.78 -2.68
C HIS A 25 18.25 30.81 -3.87
N PRO A 26 17.98 31.27 -5.11
CA PRO A 26 18.03 30.41 -6.29
C PRO A 26 19.43 29.82 -6.52
N VAL A 27 19.47 28.58 -7.02
CA VAL A 27 20.72 27.95 -7.48
C VAL A 27 21.29 28.71 -8.69
N THR A 28 22.52 29.21 -8.56
CA THR A 28 23.20 29.96 -9.63
C THR A 28 24.33 29.20 -10.31
N VAL A 29 24.68 28.01 -9.80
CA VAL A 29 25.74 27.17 -10.38
C VAL A 29 25.18 26.48 -11.63
N ASP A 30 25.80 26.74 -12.78
CA ASP A 30 25.27 26.38 -14.10
C ASP A 30 25.06 24.88 -14.31
N PHE A 31 25.98 24.03 -13.82
CA PHE A 31 25.84 22.58 -13.90
C PHE A 31 24.89 21.97 -12.86
N CYS A 32 24.24 22.79 -12.02
CA CYS A 32 23.32 22.35 -10.95
C CYS A 32 21.86 22.76 -11.18
N GLN A 33 21.50 23.24 -12.37
CA GLN A 33 20.15 23.76 -12.61
C GLN A 33 19.06 22.67 -12.67
N ASP A 34 19.43 21.41 -12.93
CA ASP A 34 18.49 20.30 -13.20
C ASP A 34 18.59 19.13 -12.20
N VAL A 35 19.16 19.33 -11.01
CA VAL A 35 19.42 18.25 -10.03
C VAL A 35 18.26 17.95 -9.06
N GLY A 36 17.07 18.49 -9.33
CA GLY A 36 15.84 18.18 -8.58
C GLY A 36 15.47 19.14 -7.45
N TYR A 37 16.27 20.19 -7.20
CA TYR A 37 15.92 21.32 -6.34
C TYR A 37 16.37 22.64 -6.98
N ASN A 38 15.75 23.75 -6.57
CA ASN A 38 15.97 25.07 -7.17
C ASN A 38 16.44 26.15 -6.18
N THR A 39 16.57 25.81 -4.89
CA THR A 39 17.01 26.75 -3.84
C THR A 39 18.19 26.23 -3.03
N THR A 40 19.06 27.15 -2.59
CA THR A 40 20.28 26.91 -1.83
C THR A 40 20.54 28.04 -0.82
N ILE A 41 21.36 27.82 0.20
CA ILE A 41 21.73 28.86 1.17
C ILE A 41 22.86 29.73 0.60
N ASN A 42 22.76 31.06 0.77
CA ASN A 42 23.69 32.11 0.31
C ASN A 42 24.84 31.65 -0.65
N PRO A 43 24.63 31.67 -1.99
CA PRO A 43 25.54 31.08 -2.97
C PRO A 43 26.95 31.68 -2.98
N THR A 44 27.12 32.91 -2.47
CA THR A 44 28.39 33.66 -2.49
C THR A 44 29.45 33.16 -1.50
N HIS A 45 29.07 32.44 -0.43
CA HIS A 45 30.03 31.95 0.57
C HIS A 45 30.51 30.52 0.27
N GLN A 46 29.63 29.64 -0.21
CA GLN A 46 29.96 28.22 -0.43
C GLN A 46 30.74 27.98 -1.72
N THR A 47 30.49 28.76 -2.77
CA THR A 47 31.24 28.69 -4.04
C THR A 47 32.68 29.20 -3.94
N ARG A 48 33.04 29.96 -2.89
CA ARG A 48 34.41 30.45 -2.67
C ARG A 48 35.38 29.38 -2.20
N ASP A 49 34.86 28.32 -1.57
CA ASP A 49 35.69 27.26 -1.02
C ASP A 49 36.12 26.23 -2.06
N TYR A 50 35.49 26.18 -3.25
CA TYR A 50 35.73 25.17 -4.27
C TYR A 50 36.03 25.78 -5.65
N ASP A 51 36.95 25.19 -6.40
CA ASP A 51 37.21 25.60 -7.78
C ASP A 51 36.11 25.04 -8.71
N LEU A 52 35.11 25.87 -9.01
CA LEU A 52 33.99 25.51 -9.88
C LEU A 52 34.42 25.05 -11.29
N ARG A 53 35.60 25.49 -11.79
CA ARG A 53 36.11 25.04 -13.09
C ARG A 53 36.57 23.58 -13.02
N GLN A 54 37.29 23.23 -11.96
CA GLN A 54 37.71 21.84 -11.71
C GLN A 54 36.49 20.93 -11.53
N LEU A 55 35.50 21.34 -10.74
CA LEU A 55 34.29 20.54 -10.52
C LEU A 55 33.48 20.36 -11.80
N ARG A 56 33.37 21.39 -12.64
CA ARG A 56 32.72 21.27 -13.95
C ARG A 56 33.42 20.25 -14.85
N GLN A 57 34.76 20.17 -14.80
CA GLN A 57 35.50 19.15 -15.55
C GLN A 57 35.20 17.75 -15.02
N ILE A 58 35.09 17.57 -13.70
CA ILE A 58 34.73 16.28 -13.07
C ILE A 58 33.30 15.87 -13.49
N VAL A 59 32.32 16.76 -13.39
CA VAL A 59 30.94 16.49 -13.83
C VAL A 59 30.90 16.06 -15.30
N LYS A 60 31.63 16.76 -16.18
CA LYS A 60 31.73 16.43 -17.61
C LYS A 60 32.33 15.05 -17.90
N THR A 61 33.06 14.46 -16.96
CA THR A 61 33.58 13.11 -17.17
C THR A 61 32.49 12.04 -17.14
N GLY A 62 31.35 12.31 -16.48
CA GLY A 62 30.26 11.34 -16.34
C GLY A 62 30.67 10.04 -15.64
N CYS A 63 31.73 10.09 -14.82
CA CYS A 63 32.35 8.93 -14.19
C CYS A 63 31.44 8.14 -13.25
N SER A 64 30.40 8.80 -12.72
CA SER A 64 29.38 8.20 -11.86
C SER A 64 28.01 8.77 -12.26
N PRO A 65 26.93 7.97 -12.27
CA PRO A 65 25.59 8.48 -12.55
C PRO A 65 25.15 9.55 -11.55
N GLU A 66 25.68 9.53 -10.32
CA GLU A 66 25.36 10.50 -9.28
C GLU A 66 26.38 11.65 -9.17
N VAL A 67 27.41 11.73 -10.03
CA VAL A 67 28.48 12.74 -9.92
C VAL A 67 27.95 14.17 -9.91
N THR A 68 26.95 14.48 -10.74
CA THR A 68 26.34 15.81 -10.82
C THR A 68 25.56 16.12 -9.55
N VAL A 69 24.71 15.20 -9.10
CA VAL A 69 23.87 15.36 -7.91
C VAL A 69 24.74 15.53 -6.66
N PHE A 70 25.77 14.70 -6.51
CA PHE A 70 26.70 14.78 -5.40
C PHE A 70 27.46 16.11 -5.38
N LEU A 71 28.10 16.49 -6.49
CA LEU A 71 28.90 17.73 -6.52
C LEU A 71 28.03 18.97 -6.32
N CYS A 72 26.80 18.97 -6.83
CA CYS A 72 25.84 20.04 -6.56
C CYS A 72 25.43 20.09 -5.08
N GLY A 73 25.22 18.94 -4.43
CA GLY A 73 25.01 18.88 -2.98
C GLY A 73 26.20 19.41 -2.16
N VAL A 74 27.43 19.31 -2.68
CA VAL A 74 28.61 19.87 -2.02
C VAL A 74 28.68 21.39 -2.17
N VAL A 75 28.51 21.93 -3.38
CA VAL A 75 28.77 23.36 -3.65
C VAL A 75 27.55 24.26 -3.62
N SER A 76 26.36 23.68 -3.72
CA SER A 76 25.08 24.36 -3.78
C SER A 76 23.97 23.51 -3.15
N PRO A 77 24.11 23.02 -1.90
CA PRO A 77 23.16 22.14 -1.23
C PRO A 77 21.73 22.70 -1.22
N GLU A 78 20.75 21.80 -1.22
CA GLU A 78 19.34 22.16 -1.06
C GLU A 78 19.11 22.90 0.26
N CYS A 79 18.25 23.92 0.21
CA CYS A 79 17.86 24.72 1.36
C CYS A 79 16.42 24.39 1.76
N VAL A 80 16.23 23.87 2.98
CA VAL A 80 14.91 23.56 3.53
C VAL A 80 14.81 24.18 4.91
N LEU A 81 13.77 24.98 5.14
CA LEU A 81 13.55 25.68 6.42
C LEU A 81 14.78 26.47 6.91
N ASP A 82 15.46 27.16 5.99
CA ASP A 82 16.68 27.96 6.22
C ASP A 82 17.93 27.16 6.64
N ASP A 83 17.88 25.81 6.58
CA ASP A 83 19.02 24.92 6.80
C ASP A 83 19.51 24.29 5.49
N LYS A 84 20.83 24.04 5.41
CA LYS A 84 21.45 23.34 4.28
C LYS A 84 21.40 21.82 4.48
N ILE A 85 21.07 21.09 3.43
CA ILE A 85 21.10 19.63 3.41
C ILE A 85 22.38 19.16 2.70
N PRO A 86 23.42 18.72 3.43
CA PRO A 86 24.64 18.20 2.82
C PRO A 86 24.42 16.79 2.23
N PRO A 87 25.26 16.35 1.29
CA PRO A 87 25.25 14.98 0.79
C PRO A 87 25.72 14.01 1.86
N CYS A 88 25.45 12.73 1.64
CA CYS A 88 25.82 11.68 2.58
C CYS A 88 27.23 11.15 2.36
N SER A 89 27.84 10.65 3.43
CA SER A 89 29.18 10.04 3.40
C SER A 89 29.25 8.87 2.41
N TRP A 90 28.23 8.00 2.40
CA TRP A 90 28.17 6.86 1.47
C TRP A 90 28.11 7.29 0.00
N LEU A 91 27.42 8.39 -0.31
CA LEU A 91 27.29 8.92 -1.67
C LEU A 91 28.63 9.52 -2.13
N CYS A 92 29.32 10.22 -1.23
CA CYS A 92 30.66 10.72 -1.48
C CYS A 92 31.64 9.58 -1.78
N GLU A 93 31.68 8.53 -0.96
CA GLU A 93 32.61 7.41 -1.14
C GLU A 93 32.36 6.70 -2.48
N ARG A 94 31.09 6.52 -2.85
CA ARG A 94 30.74 5.89 -4.13
C ARG A 94 31.21 6.71 -5.32
N VAL A 95 30.82 7.98 -5.38
CA VAL A 95 31.21 8.87 -6.48
C VAL A 95 32.73 8.99 -6.54
N LYS A 96 33.41 9.08 -5.39
CA LYS A 96 34.87 9.11 -5.31
C LYS A 96 35.50 7.83 -5.88
N ASN A 97 35.03 6.66 -5.49
CA ASN A 97 35.57 5.38 -5.95
C ASN A 97 35.37 5.16 -7.45
N GLU A 98 34.22 5.54 -8.00
CA GLU A 98 33.92 5.45 -9.44
C GLU A 98 34.70 6.50 -10.25
N CYS A 99 34.88 7.70 -9.69
CA CYS A 99 35.50 8.82 -10.40
C CYS A 99 37.02 8.85 -10.31
N GLU A 100 37.64 8.47 -9.20
CA GLU A 100 39.10 8.50 -9.05
C GLU A 100 39.88 7.83 -10.20
N PRO A 101 39.56 6.61 -10.66
CA PRO A 101 40.29 6.00 -11.78
C PRO A 101 40.11 6.78 -13.08
N VAL A 102 38.89 7.25 -13.38
CA VAL A 102 38.56 8.03 -14.58
C VAL A 102 39.24 9.41 -14.56
N LEU A 103 39.32 10.02 -13.38
CA LEU A 103 39.99 11.31 -13.20
C LEU A 103 41.50 11.16 -13.42
N ARG A 104 42.12 10.13 -12.85
CA ARG A 104 43.57 9.85 -13.04
C ARG A 104 43.91 9.66 -14.52
N GLU A 105 43.09 8.93 -15.26
CA GLU A 105 43.26 8.73 -16.72
C GLU A 105 43.20 10.07 -17.48
N LYS A 106 42.33 10.99 -17.05
CA LYS A 106 42.15 12.32 -17.65
C LYS A 106 43.10 13.39 -17.10
N GLY A 107 44.09 13.00 -16.28
CA GLY A 107 45.04 13.93 -15.66
C GLY A 107 44.40 14.88 -14.63
N LEU A 108 43.25 14.49 -14.08
CA LEU A 108 42.53 15.19 -13.03
C LEU A 108 42.71 14.46 -11.69
N ASN A 109 42.60 15.20 -10.60
CA ASN A 109 42.62 14.63 -9.25
C ASN A 109 41.29 14.92 -8.54
N TRP A 110 40.90 13.99 -7.67
CA TRP A 110 39.78 14.21 -6.76
C TRP A 110 40.08 15.43 -5.86
N PRO A 111 39.13 16.36 -5.64
CA PRO A 111 39.40 17.57 -4.87
C PRO A 111 39.68 17.25 -3.39
N GLU A 112 40.85 17.65 -2.87
CA GLU A 112 41.26 17.38 -1.49
C GLU A 112 40.31 17.96 -0.42
N LYS A 113 39.60 19.03 -0.77
CA LYS A 113 38.59 19.67 0.10
C LYS A 113 37.32 18.83 0.25
N ILE A 114 37.10 17.81 -0.58
CA ILE A 114 35.95 16.90 -0.50
C ILE A 114 36.40 15.63 0.24
N ARG A 115 36.23 15.67 1.56
CA ARG A 115 36.54 14.56 2.47
C ARG A 115 35.26 13.83 2.85
N CYS A 116 35.13 12.57 2.43
CA CYS A 116 33.88 11.83 2.59
C CYS A 116 33.50 11.55 4.05
N GLU A 117 34.47 11.58 4.95
CA GLU A 117 34.25 11.41 6.40
C GLU A 117 33.66 12.65 7.07
N ALA A 118 33.69 13.81 6.39
CA ALA A 118 33.10 15.06 6.88
C ALA A 118 31.57 15.13 6.72
N TYR A 119 30.99 14.17 6.00
CA TYR A 119 29.56 14.11 5.71
C TYR A 119 28.81 13.17 6.67
N PRO A 120 27.50 13.41 6.91
CA PRO A 120 26.70 12.56 7.79
C PRO A 120 26.60 11.12 7.26
N LYS A 121 26.62 10.17 8.20
CA LYS A 121 26.43 8.73 7.94
C LYS A 121 24.98 8.27 8.15
N GLN A 122 24.18 9.01 8.92
CA GLN A 122 22.80 8.71 9.30
C GLN A 122 21.90 9.95 9.06
N SER A 123 20.58 9.78 9.06
CA SER A 123 19.59 10.85 8.80
C SER A 123 19.69 11.49 7.41
N CYS A 124 19.95 10.64 6.42
CA CYS A 124 20.39 10.96 5.06
C CYS A 124 19.32 10.73 3.98
N ALA A 125 18.08 10.44 4.38
CA ALA A 125 17.05 9.83 3.54
C ALA A 125 16.51 10.75 2.42
N ASN A 126 16.76 12.07 2.50
CA ASN A 126 16.21 13.07 1.59
C ASN A 126 17.25 13.80 0.72
N CYS A 127 18.49 13.32 0.62
CA CYS A 127 19.55 14.02 -0.13
C CYS A 127 19.45 13.90 -1.67
N GLY A 128 18.25 14.00 -2.25
CA GLY A 128 18.07 14.14 -3.71
C GLY A 128 18.43 12.92 -4.58
N VAL A 129 18.74 11.77 -3.97
CA VAL A 129 18.91 10.51 -4.70
C VAL A 129 17.63 9.68 -4.51
N THR A 130 16.67 9.79 -5.45
CA THR A 130 15.68 8.73 -5.60
C THR A 130 16.42 7.45 -5.93
N SER A 131 16.24 6.43 -5.09
CA SER A 131 16.95 5.14 -5.05
C SER A 131 18.37 5.23 -4.50
N ALA A 132 18.58 4.71 -3.29
CA ALA A 132 19.87 4.19 -2.91
C ALA A 132 20.12 2.91 -3.74
N PRO A 133 21.19 2.81 -4.55
CA PRO A 133 21.69 1.50 -4.95
C PRO A 133 22.24 0.81 -3.71
N SER A 134 21.66 -0.33 -3.36
CA SER A 134 22.29 -1.32 -2.49
C SER A 134 23.65 -1.73 -3.08
N PRO A 135 24.63 -2.07 -2.22
CA PRO A 135 26.02 -2.27 -2.59
C PRO A 135 26.15 -3.41 -3.60
N GLU A 136 27.14 -3.30 -4.49
CA GLU A 136 27.62 -4.30 -5.44
C GLU A 136 27.20 -5.74 -5.12
N GLY A 137 26.02 -6.08 -5.60
CA GLY A 137 25.43 -7.41 -5.59
C GLY A 137 24.43 -7.46 -6.73
N PRO A 138 24.17 -8.62 -7.36
CA PRO A 138 23.36 -8.68 -8.58
C PRO A 138 21.86 -8.40 -8.33
N CYS A 139 21.48 -8.21 -7.07
CA CYS A 139 20.15 -7.86 -6.62
C CYS A 139 19.97 -6.34 -6.48
N GLN A 140 18.86 -5.83 -7.00
CA GLN A 140 18.42 -4.45 -6.90
C GLN A 140 17.02 -4.35 -6.25
N PRO A 141 16.68 -3.25 -5.56
CA PRO A 141 15.35 -3.05 -4.99
C PRO A 141 14.24 -3.05 -6.04
N ILE A 142 13.07 -3.60 -5.69
CA ILE A 142 11.88 -3.55 -6.55
C ILE A 142 11.30 -2.14 -6.58
N THR A 143 11.20 -1.58 -7.78
CA THR A 143 10.63 -0.25 -8.06
C THR A 143 9.30 -0.32 -8.80
N MET A 144 8.89 -1.51 -9.25
CA MET A 144 7.64 -1.74 -9.96
C MET A 144 6.44 -1.59 -9.01
N PRO A 145 5.53 -0.61 -9.21
CA PRO A 145 4.43 -0.35 -8.26
C PRO A 145 3.55 -1.57 -7.96
N LEU A 146 3.27 -2.40 -8.97
CA LEU A 146 2.44 -3.60 -8.83
C LEU A 146 3.10 -4.73 -8.02
N CYS A 147 4.42 -4.69 -7.84
CA CYS A 147 5.22 -5.70 -7.14
C CYS A 147 5.83 -5.21 -5.84
N GLN A 148 5.50 -4.00 -5.40
CA GLN A 148 5.82 -3.57 -4.05
C GLN A 148 4.98 -4.32 -3.02
N GLY A 149 5.51 -4.51 -1.81
CA GLY A 149 4.76 -5.09 -0.68
C GLY A 149 4.54 -6.61 -0.71
N ILE A 150 5.15 -7.34 -1.63
CA ILE A 150 5.16 -8.82 -1.63
C ILE A 150 6.24 -9.36 -0.67
N SER A 151 6.31 -10.68 -0.46
CA SER A 151 7.27 -11.31 0.49
C SER A 151 8.76 -11.09 0.21
N TYR A 152 9.15 -10.47 -0.92
CA TYR A 152 10.52 -10.09 -1.21
C TYR A 152 10.59 -8.68 -1.80
N ASN A 153 11.72 -8.01 -1.57
CA ASN A 153 11.93 -6.61 -1.96
C ASN A 153 13.13 -6.42 -2.91
N LEU A 154 13.85 -7.50 -3.24
CA LEU A 154 15.01 -7.50 -4.12
C LEU A 154 14.76 -8.37 -5.36
N THR A 155 15.15 -7.86 -6.52
CA THR A 155 15.04 -8.50 -7.83
C THR A 155 16.33 -8.39 -8.62
N ALA A 156 16.53 -9.22 -9.64
CA ALA A 156 17.67 -9.14 -10.55
C ALA A 156 17.17 -9.03 -12.00
N MET A 157 17.97 -8.38 -12.85
CA MET A 157 17.68 -8.22 -14.28
C MET A 157 18.81 -8.85 -15.12
N PRO A 158 18.53 -9.36 -16.33
CA PRO A 158 17.22 -9.38 -16.99
C PRO A 158 16.22 -10.31 -16.29
N ASN A 159 14.94 -9.97 -16.36
CA ASN A 159 13.89 -10.82 -15.81
C ASN A 159 13.67 -12.07 -16.69
N LEU A 160 12.73 -12.94 -16.30
CA LEU A 160 12.46 -14.19 -17.02
C LEU A 160 11.92 -13.99 -18.45
N LEU A 161 11.46 -12.79 -18.77
CA LEU A 161 10.98 -12.41 -20.10
C LEU A 161 12.04 -11.63 -20.91
N GLY A 162 13.25 -11.48 -20.38
CA GLY A 162 14.36 -10.82 -21.08
C GLY A 162 14.38 -9.29 -21.01
N HIS A 163 13.44 -8.66 -20.31
CA HIS A 163 13.48 -7.21 -20.10
C HIS A 163 14.74 -6.86 -19.30
N LYS A 164 15.45 -5.80 -19.72
CA LYS A 164 16.75 -5.45 -19.11
C LYS A 164 16.61 -4.49 -17.93
N LYS A 165 15.47 -3.80 -17.83
CA LYS A 165 15.18 -2.81 -16.78
C LYS A 165 13.81 -3.03 -16.18
N GLN A 166 13.66 -2.76 -14.89
CA GLN A 166 12.35 -2.84 -14.21
C GLN A 166 11.31 -1.90 -14.82
N ALA A 167 11.70 -0.71 -15.29
CA ALA A 167 10.79 0.21 -15.95
C ALA A 167 10.16 -0.38 -17.23
N GLU A 168 10.94 -1.14 -18.00
CA GLU A 168 10.46 -1.84 -19.20
C GLU A 168 9.46 -2.94 -18.83
N ALA A 169 9.82 -3.75 -17.83
CA ALA A 169 8.96 -4.79 -17.29
C ALA A 169 7.66 -4.21 -16.69
N ALA A 170 7.73 -3.06 -16.01
CA ALA A 170 6.58 -2.38 -15.42
C ALA A 170 5.57 -1.92 -16.46
N VAL A 171 6.02 -1.33 -17.57
CA VAL A 171 5.13 -0.92 -18.66
C VAL A 171 4.42 -2.13 -19.25
N LYS A 172 5.12 -3.26 -19.45
CA LYS A 172 4.52 -4.48 -19.98
C LYS A 172 3.53 -5.11 -18.97
N MET A 173 3.91 -5.17 -17.69
CA MET A 173 3.06 -5.70 -16.63
C MET A 173 1.82 -4.83 -16.37
N ALA A 174 1.90 -3.51 -16.55
CA ALA A 174 0.76 -2.60 -16.42
C ALA A 174 -0.38 -2.93 -17.41
N GLN A 175 -0.08 -3.58 -18.54
CA GLN A 175 -1.13 -4.08 -19.46
C GLN A 175 -1.99 -5.18 -18.80
N MET A 176 -1.45 -5.87 -17.79
CA MET A 176 -2.13 -6.89 -16.99
C MET A 176 -2.79 -6.30 -15.73
N GLU A 177 -2.74 -4.97 -15.52
CA GLU A 177 -3.27 -4.31 -14.33
C GLU A 177 -4.78 -4.56 -14.14
N TYR A 178 -5.54 -4.64 -15.23
CA TYR A 178 -6.95 -4.97 -15.18
C TYR A 178 -7.21 -6.38 -14.62
N VAL A 179 -6.39 -7.37 -15.02
CA VAL A 179 -6.46 -8.74 -14.50
C VAL A 179 -6.11 -8.77 -13.00
N LEU A 180 -5.09 -8.02 -12.59
CA LEU A 180 -4.71 -7.86 -11.18
C LEU A 180 -5.84 -7.25 -10.34
N LYS A 181 -6.55 -6.23 -10.87
CA LYS A 181 -7.68 -5.58 -10.20
C LYS A 181 -8.91 -6.48 -10.06
N LEU A 182 -9.11 -7.42 -10.97
CA LEU A 182 -10.25 -8.35 -10.93
C LEU A 182 -10.09 -9.46 -9.88
N THR A 183 -8.91 -9.63 -9.27
CA THR A 183 -8.67 -10.57 -8.16
C THR A 183 -9.14 -11.99 -8.45
N CYS A 184 -8.85 -12.50 -9.66
CA CYS A 184 -9.33 -13.81 -10.13
C CYS A 184 -8.62 -15.02 -9.50
N SER A 185 -7.34 -14.88 -9.17
CA SER A 185 -6.60 -15.86 -8.38
C SER A 185 -5.83 -15.14 -7.28
N VAL A 186 -5.72 -15.76 -6.11
CA VAL A 186 -4.91 -15.23 -5.01
C VAL A 186 -3.41 -15.22 -5.36
N ASP A 187 -3.00 -16.16 -6.22
CA ASP A 187 -1.61 -16.35 -6.63
C ASP A 187 -1.20 -15.42 -7.79
N ILE A 188 -2.15 -14.75 -8.48
CA ILE A 188 -1.86 -14.07 -9.77
C ILE A 188 -0.84 -12.95 -9.64
N ARG A 189 -0.95 -12.10 -8.60
CA ARG A 189 -0.02 -10.99 -8.40
C ARG A 189 1.39 -11.50 -8.11
N PHE A 190 1.49 -12.44 -7.18
CA PHE A 190 2.77 -13.02 -6.80
C PHE A 190 3.42 -13.77 -7.96
N PHE A 191 2.63 -14.56 -8.70
CA PHE A 191 3.10 -15.23 -9.91
C PHE A 191 3.63 -14.22 -10.94
N LEU A 192 2.85 -13.20 -11.31
CA LEU A 192 3.32 -12.19 -12.27
C LEU A 192 4.58 -11.48 -11.77
N CYS A 193 4.65 -11.11 -10.49
CA CYS A 193 5.86 -10.51 -9.93
C CYS A 193 7.06 -11.46 -9.98
N SER A 194 6.89 -12.75 -9.66
CA SER A 194 7.96 -13.74 -9.78
C SER A 194 8.44 -13.99 -11.22
N VAL A 195 7.74 -13.49 -12.23
CA VAL A 195 8.17 -13.52 -13.63
C VAL A 195 8.77 -12.18 -14.09
N TYR A 196 8.08 -11.07 -13.78
CA TYR A 196 8.44 -9.72 -14.25
C TYR A 196 9.49 -9.02 -13.37
N ALA A 197 9.54 -9.34 -12.08
CA ALA A 197 10.49 -8.84 -11.10
C ALA A 197 10.90 -9.99 -10.16
N PRO A 198 11.53 -11.06 -10.68
CA PRO A 198 11.77 -12.28 -9.92
C PRO A 198 12.63 -12.03 -8.69
N GLN A 199 12.43 -12.81 -7.63
CA GLN A 199 13.24 -12.72 -6.41
C GLN A 199 14.72 -12.94 -6.74
N CYS A 200 15.58 -12.12 -6.15
CA CYS A 200 17.02 -12.30 -6.23
C CYS A 200 17.57 -12.82 -4.90
N VAL A 201 18.29 -13.94 -4.94
CA VAL A 201 18.97 -14.54 -3.79
C VAL A 201 20.41 -14.77 -4.19
N GLU A 202 21.34 -14.17 -3.44
CA GLU A 202 22.79 -14.25 -3.72
C GLU A 202 23.16 -13.83 -5.16
N GLY A 203 22.33 -12.99 -5.78
CA GLY A 203 22.54 -12.53 -7.15
C GLY A 203 21.88 -13.38 -8.24
N GLU A 204 21.29 -14.52 -7.86
CA GLU A 204 20.64 -15.43 -8.79
C GLU A 204 19.13 -15.19 -8.85
N VAL A 205 18.60 -15.18 -10.07
CA VAL A 205 17.17 -15.05 -10.36
C VAL A 205 16.45 -16.34 -9.97
N GLN A 206 15.51 -16.25 -9.03
CA GLN A 206 14.69 -17.37 -8.62
C GLN A 206 13.46 -17.52 -9.53
N ARG A 207 13.26 -18.73 -10.07
CA ARG A 207 12.11 -19.04 -10.94
C ARG A 207 10.88 -19.44 -10.12
N PRO A 208 9.66 -19.09 -10.54
CA PRO A 208 8.45 -19.63 -9.92
C PRO A 208 8.28 -21.11 -10.25
N CYS A 209 7.60 -21.83 -9.37
CA CYS A 209 7.22 -23.21 -9.65
C CYS A 209 6.08 -23.27 -10.67
N ARG A 210 6.05 -24.32 -11.49
CA ARG A 210 4.92 -24.60 -12.39
C ARG A 210 3.59 -24.67 -11.65
N SER A 211 3.53 -25.37 -10.52
CA SER A 211 2.32 -25.41 -9.68
C SER A 211 1.82 -24.02 -9.23
N LEU A 212 2.70 -23.02 -9.04
CA LEU A 212 2.27 -21.64 -8.76
C LEU A 212 1.63 -20.99 -9.99
N CYS A 213 2.24 -21.18 -11.18
CA CYS A 213 1.66 -20.72 -12.44
C CYS A 213 0.29 -21.34 -12.71
N GLU A 214 0.16 -22.66 -12.53
CA GLU A 214 -1.09 -23.38 -12.80
C GLU A 214 -2.23 -22.90 -11.91
N ARG A 215 -1.99 -22.64 -10.61
CA ARG A 215 -3.00 -22.06 -9.72
C ARG A 215 -3.36 -20.62 -10.10
N ALA A 216 -2.39 -19.81 -10.51
CA ALA A 216 -2.62 -18.46 -11.02
C ALA A 216 -3.49 -18.49 -12.31
N LYS A 217 -3.12 -19.36 -13.26
CA LYS A 217 -3.85 -19.57 -14.52
C LYS A 217 -5.27 -20.06 -14.27
N LEU A 218 -5.45 -21.11 -13.47
CA LEU A 218 -6.76 -21.72 -13.21
C LEU A 218 -7.77 -20.71 -12.65
N GLY A 219 -7.38 -19.88 -11.68
CA GLY A 219 -8.29 -18.87 -11.13
C GLY A 219 -8.64 -17.76 -12.14
N CYS A 220 -7.74 -17.45 -13.06
CA CYS A 220 -7.91 -16.38 -14.04
C CYS A 220 -8.42 -16.82 -15.41
N ASP A 221 -8.49 -18.12 -15.68
CA ASP A 221 -8.90 -18.67 -16.98
C ASP A 221 -10.28 -18.19 -17.41
N SER A 222 -11.25 -18.20 -16.47
CA SER A 222 -12.61 -17.69 -16.72
C SER A 222 -12.65 -16.20 -17.04
N VAL A 223 -11.78 -15.39 -16.42
CA VAL A 223 -11.66 -13.95 -16.69
C VAL A 223 -11.08 -13.73 -18.07
N PHE A 224 -9.97 -14.39 -18.41
CA PHE A 224 -9.35 -14.31 -19.73
C PHE A 224 -10.36 -14.65 -20.84
N ASN A 225 -11.05 -15.80 -20.71
CA ASN A 225 -12.07 -16.23 -21.66
C ASN A 225 -13.22 -15.22 -21.80
N LYS A 226 -13.67 -14.61 -20.70
CA LYS A 226 -14.74 -13.60 -20.71
C LYS A 226 -14.38 -12.34 -21.51
N PHE A 227 -13.10 -11.96 -21.54
CA PHE A 227 -12.60 -10.84 -22.31
C PHE A 227 -12.06 -11.24 -23.69
N GLY A 228 -12.29 -12.49 -24.13
CA GLY A 228 -11.79 -12.99 -25.41
C GLY A 228 -10.27 -13.07 -25.50
N MET A 229 -9.60 -13.13 -24.35
CA MET A 229 -8.14 -13.25 -24.25
C MET A 229 -7.76 -14.69 -23.91
N SER A 230 -6.63 -15.17 -24.43
CA SER A 230 -6.01 -16.41 -24.00
C SER A 230 -4.89 -16.15 -23.01
N TRP A 231 -4.57 -17.13 -22.17
CA TRP A 231 -3.37 -17.08 -21.34
C TRP A 231 -2.14 -16.88 -22.22
N PRO A 232 -1.24 -15.92 -21.94
CA PRO A 232 -0.12 -15.60 -22.83
C PRO A 232 0.90 -16.74 -22.94
N ASP A 233 1.43 -16.96 -24.15
CA ASP A 233 2.45 -17.99 -24.42
C ASP A 233 3.73 -17.76 -23.61
N ASP A 234 4.13 -16.48 -23.44
CA ASP A 234 5.27 -16.06 -22.61
C ASP A 234 5.12 -16.43 -21.12
N LEU A 235 3.90 -16.77 -20.69
CA LEU A 235 3.57 -17.21 -19.33
C LEU A 235 3.16 -18.68 -19.28
N SER A 236 3.49 -19.47 -20.30
CA SER A 236 3.14 -20.89 -20.34
C SER A 236 3.70 -21.63 -19.13
N CYS A 237 2.83 -22.28 -18.36
CA CYS A 237 3.22 -22.94 -17.11
C CYS A 237 4.21 -24.10 -17.31
N GLU A 238 4.21 -24.71 -18.50
CA GLU A 238 5.14 -25.78 -18.86
C GLU A 238 6.61 -25.33 -18.85
N SER A 239 6.85 -24.02 -19.07
CA SER A 239 8.19 -23.41 -19.09
C SER A 239 8.85 -23.30 -17.70
N PHE A 240 8.09 -23.50 -16.62
CA PHE A 240 8.58 -23.38 -15.25
C PHE A 240 8.93 -24.75 -14.64
N PRO A 241 9.94 -24.81 -13.75
CA PRO A 241 10.34 -26.05 -13.08
C PRO A 241 9.37 -26.43 -11.94
N GLU A 242 9.42 -27.69 -11.50
CA GLU A 242 8.66 -28.16 -10.32
C GLU A 242 9.51 -28.18 -9.03
N GLU A 243 10.83 -28.25 -9.18
CA GLU A 243 11.81 -28.32 -8.09
C GLU A 243 12.73 -27.10 -8.09
N SER A 244 13.31 -26.78 -6.93
CA SER A 244 14.24 -25.64 -6.75
C SER A 244 13.66 -24.32 -7.28
N CYS A 245 12.44 -24.00 -6.85
CA CYS A 245 11.65 -22.88 -7.34
C CYS A 245 10.80 -22.25 -6.23
N VAL A 246 10.28 -21.05 -6.50
CA VAL A 246 9.44 -20.29 -5.58
C VAL A 246 7.99 -20.76 -5.68
N ARG A 247 7.43 -21.26 -4.56
CA ARG A 247 6.11 -21.93 -4.53
C ARG A 247 4.91 -21.00 -4.35
N GLY A 248 5.12 -19.79 -3.86
CA GLY A 248 4.05 -18.82 -3.55
C GLY A 248 4.52 -17.78 -2.54
N ASP A 249 3.64 -16.81 -2.26
CA ASP A 249 3.90 -15.77 -1.27
C ASP A 249 3.77 -16.36 0.15
N SER A 250 4.82 -16.27 0.97
CA SER A 250 4.79 -16.68 2.38
C SER A 250 3.97 -15.73 3.26
N ASN A 251 3.67 -14.52 2.77
CA ASN A 251 2.92 -13.49 3.46
C ASN A 251 2.04 -12.73 2.47
N PRO A 252 1.03 -13.40 1.87
CA PRO A 252 0.15 -12.74 0.92
C PRO A 252 -0.54 -11.59 1.63
N GLU A 253 -0.39 -10.37 1.10
CA GLU A 253 -0.93 -9.08 1.56
C GLU A 253 -2.15 -9.24 2.49
N GLN A 254 -1.89 -9.33 3.80
CA GLN A 254 -2.92 -9.55 4.81
C GLN A 254 -3.58 -8.22 5.15
N LEU A 255 -4.88 -8.10 4.92
CA LEU A 255 -5.62 -6.86 5.09
C LEU A 255 -6.05 -6.66 6.54
N THR A 256 -5.70 -5.51 7.11
CA THR A 256 -6.30 -4.98 8.34
C THR A 256 -7.73 -4.49 8.11
N ALA A 257 -8.48 -4.18 9.18
CA ALA A 257 -9.85 -3.65 9.05
C ALA A 257 -9.89 -2.28 8.35
N GLU A 258 -8.87 -1.45 8.56
CA GLU A 258 -8.71 -0.14 7.92
C GLU A 258 -8.47 -0.29 6.43
N GLU A 259 -7.55 -1.18 6.03
CA GLU A 259 -7.25 -1.46 4.61
C GLU A 259 -8.44 -2.13 3.92
N LEU A 260 -9.13 -3.04 4.61
CA LEU A 260 -10.38 -3.64 4.14
C LEU A 260 -11.41 -2.57 3.81
N LEU A 261 -11.58 -1.57 4.69
CA LEU A 261 -12.56 -0.51 4.49
C LEU A 261 -12.26 0.33 3.23
N VAL A 262 -10.99 0.71 3.03
CA VAL A 262 -10.56 1.44 1.82
C VAL A 262 -10.84 0.59 0.58
N LYS A 263 -10.45 -0.68 0.60
CA LYS A 263 -10.61 -1.60 -0.53
C LYS A 263 -12.08 -1.85 -0.88
N LEU A 264 -12.95 -2.01 0.11
CA LEU A 264 -14.39 -2.16 -0.12
C LEU A 264 -15.00 -0.89 -0.75
N LYS A 265 -14.53 0.29 -0.34
CA LYS A 265 -14.96 1.56 -0.93
C LYS A 265 -14.54 1.68 -2.39
N GLU A 266 -13.29 1.36 -2.72
CA GLU A 266 -12.75 1.38 -4.09
C GLU A 266 -13.45 0.38 -5.02
N LEU A 267 -13.80 -0.79 -4.50
CA LEU A 267 -14.57 -1.82 -5.21
C LEU A 267 -16.06 -1.46 -5.37
N GLY A 268 -16.48 -0.29 -4.90
CA GLY A 268 -17.84 0.20 -5.06
C GLY A 268 -18.84 -0.50 -4.14
N HIS A 269 -18.45 -1.02 -2.97
CA HIS A 269 -19.38 -1.60 -1.99
C HIS A 269 -20.15 -0.57 -1.16
N SER A 270 -20.19 0.69 -1.59
CA SER A 270 -21.07 1.73 -1.04
C SER A 270 -22.45 1.72 -1.73
N VAL A 271 -23.49 2.17 -1.03
CA VAL A 271 -24.85 2.31 -1.54
C VAL A 271 -25.24 3.78 -1.50
N ARG A 272 -25.37 4.43 -2.66
CA ARG A 272 -25.53 5.90 -2.77
C ARG A 272 -24.41 6.59 -1.96
N ASP A 273 -24.76 7.46 -1.01
CA ASP A 273 -23.81 8.16 -0.13
C ASP A 273 -23.50 7.40 1.17
N GLN A 274 -23.98 6.16 1.33
CA GLN A 274 -23.74 5.34 2.52
C GLN A 274 -22.56 4.39 2.29
N SER A 275 -21.49 4.58 3.06
CA SER A 275 -20.35 3.68 3.15
C SER A 275 -20.38 2.88 4.45
N LEU A 276 -19.64 1.77 4.50
CA LEU A 276 -19.43 1.02 5.74
C LEU A 276 -18.57 1.82 6.72
N SER A 277 -18.74 1.58 8.02
CA SER A 277 -17.91 2.13 9.08
C SER A 277 -16.73 1.21 9.39
N LEU A 278 -15.71 1.75 10.08
CA LEU A 278 -14.59 0.94 10.58
C LEU A 278 -15.07 -0.16 11.54
N GLN A 279 -16.10 0.13 12.34
CA GLN A 279 -16.69 -0.87 13.23
C GLN A 279 -17.29 -2.03 12.44
N THR A 280 -18.04 -1.76 11.38
CA THR A 280 -18.56 -2.80 10.50
C THR A 280 -17.45 -3.57 9.78
N ALA A 281 -16.37 -2.90 9.38
CA ALA A 281 -15.20 -3.55 8.81
C ALA A 281 -14.55 -4.55 9.78
N HIS A 282 -14.45 -4.21 11.08
CA HIS A 282 -13.97 -5.17 12.10
C HIS A 282 -14.88 -6.39 12.23
N ILE A 283 -16.21 -6.20 12.24
CA ILE A 283 -17.17 -7.31 12.33
C ILE A 283 -17.05 -8.22 11.09
N LEU A 284 -16.92 -7.62 9.91
CA LEU A 284 -16.71 -8.32 8.65
C LEU A 284 -15.38 -9.09 8.62
N LEU A 285 -14.31 -8.51 9.18
CA LEU A 285 -13.05 -9.20 9.36
C LEU A 285 -13.23 -10.45 10.24
N VAL A 286 -13.89 -10.32 11.39
CA VAL A 286 -14.14 -11.46 12.30
C VAL A 286 -15.00 -12.56 11.67
N LEU A 287 -15.83 -12.24 10.67
CA LEU A 287 -16.60 -13.25 9.94
C LEU A 287 -15.69 -14.24 9.20
N GLU A 288 -14.65 -13.73 8.55
CA GLU A 288 -13.82 -14.49 7.61
C GLU A 288 -12.42 -14.84 8.12
N ASP A 289 -11.89 -14.12 9.12
CA ASP A 289 -10.61 -14.42 9.79
C ASP A 289 -10.69 -15.78 10.51
N LYS A 290 -10.41 -16.87 9.77
CA LYS A 290 -10.54 -18.25 10.26
C LYS A 290 -9.35 -18.63 11.13
N ASP A 291 -8.18 -18.12 10.80
CA ASP A 291 -6.95 -18.38 11.52
C ASP A 291 -6.77 -17.50 12.77
N LYS A 292 -7.65 -16.51 12.95
CA LYS A 292 -7.67 -15.55 14.07
C LYS A 292 -6.42 -14.70 14.11
N SER A 293 -5.86 -14.39 12.95
CA SER A 293 -4.70 -13.52 12.79
C SER A 293 -5.02 -12.05 13.07
N GLY A 294 -6.30 -11.68 13.08
CA GLY A 294 -6.75 -10.30 13.15
C GLY A 294 -6.59 -9.56 11.80
N LYS A 295 -6.33 -10.29 10.73
CA LYS A 295 -6.19 -9.79 9.35
C LYS A 295 -6.88 -10.76 8.39
N LEU A 296 -7.06 -10.34 7.14
CA LEU A 296 -7.62 -11.18 6.09
C LEU A 296 -6.58 -11.51 5.05
N ASP A 297 -6.31 -12.80 4.85
CA ASP A 297 -5.62 -13.24 3.66
C ASP A 297 -6.48 -13.05 2.40
N VAL A 298 -5.91 -13.30 1.22
CA VAL A 298 -6.61 -13.06 -0.04
C VAL A 298 -7.81 -13.99 -0.24
N LYS A 299 -7.77 -15.22 0.30
CA LYS A 299 -8.88 -16.19 0.21
C LYS A 299 -10.02 -15.76 1.13
N GLU A 300 -9.70 -15.36 2.36
CA GLU A 300 -10.66 -14.83 3.31
C GLU A 300 -11.30 -13.54 2.77
N PHE A 301 -10.50 -12.64 2.20
CA PHE A 301 -11.00 -11.44 1.54
C PHE A 301 -11.89 -11.75 0.33
N HIS A 302 -11.55 -12.75 -0.49
CA HIS A 302 -12.38 -13.17 -1.61
C HIS A 302 -13.76 -13.65 -1.14
N ASN A 303 -13.80 -14.49 -0.10
CA ASN A 303 -15.06 -14.96 0.50
C ASN A 303 -15.87 -13.80 1.09
N LEU A 304 -15.20 -12.89 1.80
CA LEU A 304 -15.82 -11.72 2.39
C LEU A 304 -16.43 -10.81 1.31
N LYS A 305 -15.70 -10.56 0.23
CA LYS A 305 -16.16 -9.75 -0.90
C LYS A 305 -17.43 -10.31 -1.51
N HIS A 306 -17.52 -11.63 -1.65
CA HIS A 306 -18.75 -12.28 -2.13
C HIS A 306 -19.92 -12.03 -1.17
N TYR A 307 -19.72 -12.25 0.13
CA TYR A 307 -20.74 -11.99 1.16
C TYR A 307 -21.23 -10.54 1.13
N VAL A 308 -20.31 -9.57 1.17
CA VAL A 308 -20.64 -8.13 1.13
C VAL A 308 -21.39 -7.78 -0.16
N SER A 309 -21.03 -8.37 -1.30
CA SER A 309 -21.73 -8.15 -2.57
C SER A 309 -23.19 -8.60 -2.52
N VAL A 310 -23.43 -9.81 -1.99
CA VAL A 310 -24.78 -10.38 -1.88
C VAL A 310 -25.62 -9.56 -0.91
N THR A 311 -25.08 -9.24 0.26
CA THR A 311 -25.79 -8.43 1.27
C THR A 311 -26.07 -7.01 0.78
N LYS A 312 -25.13 -6.38 0.07
CA LYS A 312 -25.34 -5.08 -0.57
C LYS A 312 -26.46 -5.12 -1.60
N ARG A 313 -26.47 -6.16 -2.44
CA ARG A 313 -27.48 -6.33 -3.48
C ARG A 313 -28.86 -6.45 -2.84
N GLU A 314 -29.02 -7.28 -1.82
CA GLU A 314 -30.28 -7.44 -1.11
C GLU A 314 -30.75 -6.16 -0.42
N TYR A 315 -29.82 -5.44 0.22
CA TYR A 315 -30.12 -4.10 0.74
C TYR A 315 -30.67 -3.25 -0.42
N SER A 316 -29.92 -3.11 -1.51
CA SER A 316 -30.28 -2.27 -2.67
C SER A 316 -31.63 -2.64 -3.31
N GLU A 317 -31.91 -3.93 -3.52
CA GLU A 317 -33.15 -4.44 -4.13
C GLU A 317 -34.36 -4.23 -3.21
N SER A 318 -34.16 -4.22 -1.88
CA SER A 318 -35.20 -3.86 -0.92
C SER A 318 -35.72 -2.42 -1.07
N TYR A 319 -35.05 -1.58 -1.88
CA TYR A 319 -35.37 -0.15 -2.10
C TYR A 319 -35.91 0.21 -3.48
N GLU A 320 -35.95 -0.72 -4.44
CA GLU A 320 -36.18 -0.34 -5.84
C GLU A 320 -37.52 0.39 -6.08
N TRP A 321 -38.44 0.38 -5.10
CA TRP A 321 -39.79 0.95 -5.22
C TRP A 321 -40.15 2.02 -4.17
N GLN A 322 -39.34 2.26 -3.12
CA GLN A 322 -39.70 3.22 -2.07
C GLN A 322 -38.53 4.10 -1.63
N ASN A 323 -38.77 5.41 -1.67
CA ASN A 323 -38.08 6.38 -0.84
C ASN A 323 -38.72 6.26 0.55
N PRO A 324 -38.03 5.71 1.56
CA PRO A 324 -36.70 6.16 1.99
C PRO A 324 -35.58 5.10 1.91
N GLY A 325 -34.32 5.53 1.89
CA GLY A 325 -33.12 4.68 1.85
C GLY A 325 -32.76 3.97 3.17
N PHE A 326 -33.74 3.34 3.83
CA PHE A 326 -33.57 2.53 5.05
C PHE A 326 -34.46 1.29 5.10
N VAL A 327 -33.97 0.19 5.70
CA VAL A 327 -34.71 -1.08 5.79
C VAL A 327 -35.81 -0.91 6.84
N THR A 328 -37.05 -1.22 6.47
CA THR A 328 -38.19 -1.21 7.38
C THR A 328 -38.18 -2.41 8.33
N GLU A 329 -39.00 -2.37 9.37
CA GLU A 329 -39.08 -3.44 10.37
C GLU A 329 -39.43 -4.79 9.74
N TYR A 330 -40.44 -4.79 8.88
CA TYR A 330 -40.87 -5.98 8.14
C TYR A 330 -39.77 -6.55 7.25
N GLN A 331 -39.08 -5.69 6.49
CA GLN A 331 -37.98 -6.13 5.61
C GLN A 331 -36.81 -6.69 6.41
N MET A 332 -36.51 -6.11 7.58
CA MET A 332 -35.47 -6.61 8.46
C MET A 332 -35.83 -7.99 9.02
N LYS A 333 -37.06 -8.19 9.52
CA LYS A 333 -37.54 -9.51 9.96
C LYS A 333 -37.40 -10.55 8.85
N ASN A 334 -37.88 -10.24 7.65
CA ASN A 334 -37.77 -11.14 6.50
C ASN A 334 -36.30 -11.46 6.13
N ALA A 335 -35.40 -10.46 6.16
CA ALA A 335 -33.98 -10.66 5.90
C ALA A 335 -33.31 -11.59 6.93
N LEU A 336 -33.76 -11.56 8.19
CA LEU A 336 -33.31 -12.49 9.22
C LEU A 336 -33.86 -13.90 9.00
N ASP A 337 -35.15 -14.01 8.71
CA ASP A 337 -35.83 -15.31 8.56
C ASP A 337 -35.25 -16.13 7.40
N VAL A 338 -35.02 -15.52 6.24
CA VAL A 338 -34.42 -16.22 5.07
C VAL A 338 -32.99 -16.70 5.31
N ARG A 339 -32.33 -16.21 6.37
CA ARG A 339 -30.96 -16.61 6.77
C ARG A 339 -30.94 -17.58 7.95
N ASP A 340 -32.11 -18.07 8.38
CA ASP A 340 -32.23 -18.84 9.60
C ASP A 340 -31.62 -18.03 10.78
N LEU A 341 -32.00 -16.76 10.89
CA LEU A 341 -31.61 -15.87 11.99
C LEU A 341 -32.84 -15.29 12.70
N SER A 342 -33.99 -15.98 12.62
CA SER A 342 -35.23 -15.53 13.25
C SER A 342 -35.03 -15.30 14.74
N LEU A 343 -35.50 -14.17 15.23
CA LEU A 343 -35.47 -13.79 16.64
C LEU A 343 -36.90 -13.76 17.16
N ASP A 344 -37.11 -14.07 18.43
CA ASP A 344 -38.38 -13.80 19.08
C ASP A 344 -38.66 -12.28 19.11
N ASP A 345 -39.92 -11.90 19.30
CA ASP A 345 -40.34 -10.50 19.19
C ASP A 345 -39.66 -9.59 20.23
N GLU A 346 -39.36 -10.08 21.43
CA GLU A 346 -38.69 -9.28 22.47
C GLU A 346 -37.23 -9.00 22.09
N THR A 347 -36.51 -10.03 21.66
CA THR A 347 -35.12 -9.92 21.18
C THR A 347 -35.06 -9.04 19.92
N PHE A 348 -35.99 -9.21 18.99
CA PHE A 348 -36.05 -8.38 17.78
C PHE A 348 -36.33 -6.91 18.10
N ASN A 349 -37.27 -6.61 19.00
CA ASN A 349 -37.57 -5.24 19.40
C ASN A 349 -36.35 -4.54 20.03
N THR A 350 -35.58 -5.27 20.84
CA THR A 350 -34.33 -4.77 21.42
C THR A 350 -33.31 -4.42 20.34
N LEU A 351 -33.15 -5.28 19.34
CA LEU A 351 -32.30 -5.03 18.17
C LEU A 351 -32.79 -3.82 17.37
N TRP A 352 -34.10 -3.75 17.11
CA TRP A 352 -34.72 -2.67 16.35
C TRP A 352 -34.50 -1.30 17.01
N HIS A 353 -34.72 -1.19 18.32
CA HIS A 353 -34.48 0.05 19.06
C HIS A 353 -33.01 0.46 19.11
N ARG A 354 -32.08 -0.50 19.03
CA ARG A 354 -30.64 -0.21 19.05
C ARG A 354 -30.12 0.34 17.73
N TYR A 355 -30.60 -0.17 16.60
CA TYR A 355 -30.01 0.12 15.28
C TYR A 355 -30.90 0.97 14.37
N SER A 356 -32.21 1.06 14.62
CA SER A 356 -33.08 1.90 13.79
C SER A 356 -32.84 3.39 14.06
N SER A 357 -32.74 4.17 12.99
CA SER A 357 -32.59 5.62 13.03
C SER A 357 -33.47 6.24 11.96
N GLY A 358 -34.31 7.22 12.33
CA GLY A 358 -35.18 7.90 11.37
C GLY A 358 -36.27 7.01 10.76
N GLY A 359 -36.67 5.93 11.44
CA GLY A 359 -37.75 5.02 11.01
C GLY A 359 -37.30 3.75 10.29
N GLY A 360 -35.99 3.50 10.17
CA GLY A 360 -35.47 2.24 9.64
C GLY A 360 -33.97 2.05 9.86
N ILE A 361 -33.41 1.00 9.26
CA ILE A 361 -32.00 0.61 9.42
C ILE A 361 -31.19 1.05 8.18
N LYS A 362 -30.06 1.73 8.42
CA LYS A 362 -29.14 2.18 7.37
C LYS A 362 -28.26 1.06 6.84
N TYR A 363 -27.55 1.30 5.74
CA TYR A 363 -26.75 0.29 5.06
C TYR A 363 -25.66 -0.32 5.96
N ASP A 364 -24.92 0.55 6.66
CA ASP A 364 -23.87 0.12 7.58
C ASP A 364 -24.42 -0.77 8.69
N ASP A 365 -25.50 -0.34 9.34
CA ASP A 365 -26.17 -1.09 10.41
C ASP A 365 -26.76 -2.41 9.91
N PHE A 366 -27.36 -2.43 8.72
CA PHE A 366 -27.89 -3.65 8.11
C PHE A 366 -26.79 -4.69 7.88
N MET A 367 -25.66 -4.27 7.31
CA MET A 367 -24.48 -5.12 7.14
C MET A 367 -23.95 -5.61 8.49
N ALA A 368 -23.81 -4.73 9.47
CA ALA A 368 -23.31 -5.06 10.80
C ALA A 368 -24.20 -6.07 11.54
N ILE A 369 -25.52 -5.89 11.51
CA ILE A 369 -26.48 -6.78 12.19
C ILE A 369 -26.42 -8.18 11.59
N LEU A 370 -26.57 -8.30 10.27
CA LEU A 370 -26.57 -9.61 9.61
C LEU A 370 -25.25 -10.35 9.83
N THR A 371 -24.13 -9.62 9.80
CA THR A 371 -22.81 -10.19 10.03
C THR A 371 -22.65 -10.64 11.49
N ARG A 372 -23.02 -9.80 12.46
CA ARG A 372 -22.96 -10.15 13.90
C ARG A 372 -23.80 -11.38 14.20
N LEU A 373 -25.06 -11.41 13.77
CA LEU A 373 -25.95 -12.54 14.04
C LEU A 373 -25.47 -13.83 13.38
N LYS A 374 -24.94 -13.76 12.15
CA LYS A 374 -24.32 -14.91 11.48
C LYS A 374 -23.15 -15.48 12.28
N ILE A 375 -22.26 -14.62 12.80
CA ILE A 375 -21.12 -15.06 13.61
C ILE A 375 -21.60 -15.65 14.95
N LEU A 376 -22.52 -14.97 15.63
CA LEU A 376 -23.09 -15.44 16.89
C LEU A 376 -23.77 -16.80 16.72
N LYS A 377 -24.58 -16.98 15.68
CA LYS A 377 -25.23 -18.27 15.37
C LYS A 377 -24.20 -19.36 15.08
N ALA A 378 -23.16 -19.08 14.29
CA ALA A 378 -22.10 -20.06 14.03
C ALA A 378 -21.39 -20.50 15.32
N ARG A 379 -21.10 -19.56 16.22
CA ARG A 379 -20.49 -19.85 17.53
C ARG A 379 -21.44 -20.65 18.43
N PHE A 380 -22.72 -20.31 18.46
CA PHE A 380 -23.75 -21.06 19.17
C PHE A 380 -23.87 -22.50 18.66
N LYS A 381 -24.03 -22.69 17.34
CA LYS A 381 -24.11 -24.02 16.71
C LYS A 381 -22.89 -24.90 17.01
N SER A 382 -21.69 -24.30 17.07
CA SER A 382 -20.45 -25.04 17.39
C SER A 382 -20.39 -25.63 18.81
N ARG A 383 -21.29 -25.18 19.71
CA ARG A 383 -21.33 -25.54 21.14
C ARG A 383 -22.65 -26.14 21.58
N LEU A 384 -23.49 -26.57 20.64
CA LEU A 384 -24.74 -27.26 20.95
C LEU A 384 -24.48 -28.54 21.76
N ILE A 385 -25.36 -28.79 22.72
CA ILE A 385 -25.43 -30.02 23.50
C ILE A 385 -26.58 -30.87 22.92
N SER A 386 -26.41 -32.19 22.83
CA SER A 386 -27.46 -33.12 22.40
C SER A 386 -27.79 -34.17 23.49
N PRO A 387 -29.07 -34.56 23.71
CA PRO A 387 -30.32 -33.91 23.32
C PRO A 387 -31.08 -33.30 24.53
N CYS A 388 -31.62 -32.11 24.33
CA CYS A 388 -32.75 -31.60 25.10
C CYS A 388 -34.00 -32.39 24.70
N ASP A 389 -34.89 -32.71 25.64
CA ASP A 389 -36.05 -33.58 25.41
C ASP A 389 -36.88 -33.15 24.20
N ALA A 390 -37.22 -34.12 23.34
CA ALA A 390 -37.83 -33.97 22.01
C ALA A 390 -39.25 -33.36 21.97
N ALA A 391 -39.73 -32.79 23.07
CA ALA A 391 -41.05 -32.17 23.19
C ALA A 391 -41.06 -30.68 22.78
N THR A 392 -39.89 -30.07 22.58
CA THR A 392 -39.73 -28.66 22.21
C THR A 392 -38.53 -28.49 21.30
N ASP A 393 -38.60 -27.56 20.36
CA ASP A 393 -37.52 -27.10 19.46
C ASP A 393 -36.38 -26.43 20.27
N CYS A 394 -35.73 -27.21 21.14
CA CYS A 394 -34.85 -26.73 22.18
C CYS A 394 -33.39 -26.90 21.77
N GLU A 395 -32.78 -25.79 21.36
CA GLU A 395 -31.35 -25.69 21.12
C GLU A 395 -30.66 -25.06 22.33
N VAL A 396 -29.74 -25.81 22.97
CA VAL A 396 -28.96 -25.31 24.12
C VAL A 396 -27.49 -25.46 23.82
N ALA A 397 -26.72 -24.39 24.03
CA ALA A 397 -25.27 -24.36 23.90
C ALA A 397 -24.59 -24.01 25.23
N SER A 398 -23.42 -24.59 25.48
CA SER A 398 -22.64 -24.32 26.71
C SER A 398 -21.39 -23.49 26.42
N PHE A 399 -21.21 -22.45 27.25
CA PHE A 399 -20.10 -21.53 27.19
C PHE A 399 -19.48 -21.37 28.58
N SER A 400 -18.15 -21.40 28.66
CA SER A 400 -17.46 -20.85 29.83
C SER A 400 -17.58 -19.33 29.84
N PHE A 401 -17.37 -18.69 31.00
CA PHE A 401 -17.39 -17.22 31.10
C PHE A 401 -16.43 -16.55 30.10
N SER A 402 -15.20 -17.05 29.96
CA SER A 402 -14.23 -16.52 28.99
C SER A 402 -14.73 -16.65 27.54
N GLN A 403 -15.42 -17.75 27.23
CA GLN A 403 -15.99 -17.97 25.90
C GLN A 403 -17.16 -17.03 25.65
N LEU A 404 -18.01 -16.80 26.64
CA LEU A 404 -19.11 -15.83 26.56
C LEU A 404 -18.58 -14.41 26.32
N ILE A 405 -17.54 -14.00 27.04
CA ILE A 405 -16.89 -12.70 26.85
C ILE A 405 -16.27 -12.58 25.44
N GLN A 406 -15.59 -13.62 24.95
CA GLN A 406 -15.07 -13.64 23.58
C GLN A 406 -16.19 -13.54 22.52
N VAL A 407 -17.38 -14.05 22.84
CA VAL A 407 -18.58 -13.97 22.00
C VAL A 407 -19.16 -12.55 21.97
N THR A 408 -19.13 -11.82 23.10
CA THR A 408 -19.77 -10.51 23.24
C THR A 408 -18.88 -9.30 22.93
N ILE A 409 -17.56 -9.45 22.90
CA ILE A 409 -16.61 -8.35 22.60
C ILE A 409 -16.69 -7.86 21.13
N MET A 410 -17.33 -8.61 20.24
CA MET A 410 -17.45 -8.27 18.81
C MET A 410 -18.38 -7.09 18.47
#